data_AF-A0A0P9CQL2-F1
#
_entry.id   AF-A0A0P9CQL2-F1
#
_cell.length_a   1.000
_cell.length_b   1.000
_cell.length_c   1.000
_cell.angle_alpha   90.00
_cell.angle_beta   90.00
_cell.angle_gamma   90.00
#
_symmetry.space_group_name_H-M   'P 1'
#
loop_
_entity.id
_entity.type
_entity.pdbx_description
1 polymer ?
#
loop_
_entity_poly.entity_id
_entity_poly.type
_entity_poly.pdbx_seq_one_letter_code
_entity_poly.pdbx_strand_id
1 'polypeptide(L)'
;AAIASGPTHSAQALLAHLRARNVVLDVSPSSNVCTGAVASIEAHPLPQLVAAGVPVPINTDDPTFFKTTLNDEYRLVASKFGFDADTIAQFVLNSVRATFLPEEERTALLASVEAGLEQLRVAHS
;
A
#
# COMPACT_ATOMS: atom_id res chain seq x y z
N ALA A 1 -11.81 23.85 -7.58
CA ALA A 1 -10.77 24.59 -8.34
C ALA A 1 -10.03 23.56 -9.18
N ALA A 2 -10.04 23.71 -10.51
CA ALA A 2 -9.40 22.78 -11.43
C ALA A 2 -7.88 22.89 -11.31
N ILE A 3 -7.22 21.77 -11.02
CA ILE A 3 -5.76 21.65 -11.11
C ILE A 3 -5.36 21.90 -12.58
N ALA A 4 -4.63 22.99 -12.80
CA ALA A 4 -4.20 23.44 -14.11
C ALA A 4 -3.30 22.38 -14.80
N SER A 5 -3.55 22.21 -16.09
CA SER A 5 -2.84 21.33 -17.02
C SER A 5 -1.39 21.78 -17.25
N GLY A 6 -0.47 21.32 -16.39
CA GLY A 6 0.96 21.26 -16.68
C GLY A 6 1.27 20.20 -17.75
N PRO A 7 2.55 20.02 -18.16
CA PRO A 7 2.92 19.06 -19.20
C PRO A 7 2.36 17.68 -18.87
N THR A 8 1.47 17.18 -19.72
CA THR A 8 0.75 15.91 -19.55
C THR A 8 1.73 14.75 -19.67
N HIS A 9 2.45 14.46 -18.60
CA HIS A 9 3.12 13.17 -18.47
C HIS A 9 2.01 12.13 -18.40
N SER A 10 2.07 11.11 -19.26
CA SER A 10 1.09 10.02 -19.19
C SER A 10 1.14 9.39 -17.80
N ALA A 11 0.02 8.85 -17.32
CA ALA A 11 -0.02 8.14 -16.04
C ALA A 11 1.10 7.08 -15.94
N GLN A 12 1.42 6.41 -17.06
CA GLN A 12 2.53 5.45 -17.13
C GLN A 12 3.90 6.07 -16.88
N ALA A 13 4.18 7.25 -17.45
CA ALA A 13 5.45 7.94 -17.22
C ALA A 13 5.60 8.34 -15.75
N LEU A 14 4.52 8.76 -15.10
CA LEU A 14 4.51 9.06 -13.67
C LEU A 14 4.74 7.79 -12.83
N LEU A 15 4.05 6.70 -13.12
CA LEU A 15 4.25 5.44 -12.38
C LEU A 15 5.69 4.92 -12.50
N ALA A 16 6.27 4.99 -13.71
CA ALA A 16 7.67 4.63 -13.93
C ALA A 16 8.62 5.52 -13.11
N HIS A 17 8.32 6.81 -13.02
CA HIS A 17 9.07 7.76 -12.23
C HIS A 17 9.00 7.47 -10.72
N LEU A 18 7.80 7.20 -10.20
CA LEU A 18 7.57 6.88 -8.79
C LEU A 18 8.32 5.61 -8.40
N ARG A 19 8.22 4.54 -9.20
CA ARG A 19 9.00 3.31 -9.00
C ARG A 19 10.50 3.59 -9.02
N ALA A 20 11.00 4.27 -10.05
CA ALA A 20 12.43 4.50 -10.23
C ALA A 20 13.07 5.30 -9.08
N ARG A 21 12.29 6.16 -8.43
CA ARG A 21 12.72 6.96 -7.27
C ARG A 21 12.31 6.38 -5.93
N ASN A 22 11.69 5.20 -5.92
CA ASN A 22 11.17 4.55 -4.73
C ASN A 22 10.24 5.47 -3.90
N VAL A 23 9.40 6.25 -4.60
CA VAL A 23 8.42 7.14 -3.94
C VAL A 23 7.28 6.29 -3.40
N VAL A 24 7.18 6.24 -2.08
CA VAL A 24 6.13 5.49 -1.38
C VAL A 24 4.81 6.22 -1.52
N LEU A 25 3.77 5.50 -1.94
CA LEU A 25 2.39 5.98 -1.94
C LEU A 25 1.64 5.29 -0.80
N ASP A 26 1.33 6.04 0.24
CA ASP A 26 0.58 5.54 1.39
C ASP A 26 -0.91 5.46 1.04
N VAL A 27 -1.46 4.23 0.96
CA VAL A 27 -2.80 3.97 0.43
C VAL A 27 -3.76 3.53 1.53
N SER A 28 -4.94 4.17 1.54
CA SER A 28 -5.99 3.98 2.54
C SER A 28 -7.30 3.58 1.85
N PRO A 29 -7.48 2.29 1.46
CA PRO A 29 -8.51 1.88 0.50
C PRO A 29 -9.94 2.32 0.88
N SER A 30 -10.37 2.05 2.11
CA SER A 30 -11.71 2.45 2.56
C SER A 30 -11.85 3.99 2.64
N SER A 31 -10.85 4.69 3.17
CA SER A 31 -10.85 6.16 3.24
C SER A 31 -10.93 6.78 1.85
N ASN A 32 -10.18 6.27 0.87
CA ASN A 32 -10.17 6.80 -0.50
C ASN A 32 -11.56 6.71 -1.17
N VAL A 33 -12.34 5.68 -0.85
CA VAL A 33 -13.74 5.58 -1.28
C VAL A 33 -14.64 6.51 -0.48
N CYS A 34 -14.55 6.49 0.85
CA CYS A 34 -15.41 7.29 1.73
C CYS A 34 -15.24 8.80 1.55
N THR A 35 -14.04 9.27 1.18
CA THR A 35 -13.73 10.67 0.88
C THR A 35 -14.05 11.06 -0.57
N GLY A 36 -14.40 10.10 -1.42
CA GLY A 36 -14.71 10.33 -2.84
C GLY A 36 -13.49 10.53 -3.74
N ALA A 37 -12.28 10.27 -3.24
CA ALA A 37 -11.06 10.27 -4.06
C ALA A 37 -11.10 9.17 -5.14
N VAL A 38 -11.77 8.05 -4.84
CA VAL A 38 -12.05 6.94 -5.75
C VAL A 38 -13.55 6.62 -5.70
N ALA A 39 -14.15 6.30 -6.85
CA ALA A 39 -15.59 6.07 -6.94
C ALA A 39 -16.08 4.78 -6.23
N SER A 40 -15.27 3.73 -6.21
CA SER A 40 -15.55 2.47 -5.50
C SER A 40 -14.27 1.68 -5.28
N ILE A 41 -14.31 0.65 -4.44
CA ILE A 41 -13.15 -0.21 -4.23
C ILE A 41 -12.76 -0.94 -5.52
N GLU A 42 -13.71 -1.35 -6.35
CA GLU A 42 -13.46 -2.00 -7.64
C GLU A 42 -12.77 -1.06 -8.65
N ALA A 43 -12.99 0.26 -8.53
CA ALA A 43 -12.35 1.28 -9.36
C ALA A 43 -11.01 1.78 -8.78
N HIS A 44 -10.54 1.23 -7.65
CA HIS A 44 -9.34 1.71 -6.98
C HIS A 44 -8.08 1.48 -7.83
N PRO A 45 -7.16 2.47 -7.93
CA PRO A 45 -5.93 2.31 -8.71
C PRO A 45 -4.89 1.37 -8.09
N LEU A 46 -5.21 0.71 -6.97
CA LEU A 46 -4.23 -0.06 -6.18
C LEU A 46 -3.62 -1.21 -6.99
N PRO A 47 -4.39 -2.03 -7.72
CA PRO A 47 -3.82 -3.07 -8.58
C PRO A 47 -2.83 -2.53 -9.63
N GLN A 48 -3.11 -1.35 -10.20
CA GLN A 48 -2.24 -0.71 -11.18
C GLN A 48 -0.94 -0.19 -10.53
N LEU A 49 -1.02 0.35 -9.31
CA LEU A 49 0.16 0.77 -8.55
C LEU A 49 1.07 -0.40 -8.23
N VAL A 50 0.50 -1.51 -7.74
CA VAL A 50 1.22 -2.75 -7.42
C VAL A 50 1.84 -3.35 -8.67
N ALA A 51 1.08 -3.50 -9.75
CA ALA A 51 1.58 -4.02 -11.02
C ALA A 51 2.68 -3.15 -11.63
N ALA A 52 2.65 -1.84 -11.39
CA ALA A 52 3.69 -0.91 -11.83
C ALA A 52 4.96 -0.94 -10.95
N GLY A 53 4.96 -1.72 -9.86
CA GLY A 53 6.06 -1.84 -8.91
C GLY A 53 6.28 -0.59 -8.06
N VAL A 54 5.25 0.23 -7.86
CA VAL A 54 5.30 1.36 -6.92
C VAL A 54 5.26 0.79 -5.49
N PRO A 55 6.14 1.24 -4.57
CA PRO A 55 6.08 0.80 -3.19
C PRO A 55 4.82 1.36 -2.52
N VAL A 56 3.95 0.46 -2.07
CA VAL A 56 2.67 0.80 -1.46
C VAL A 56 2.55 0.06 -0.13
N PRO A 57 2.42 0.77 1.00
CA PRO A 57 1.83 0.27 2.22
C PRO A 57 0.30 0.43 2.21
N ILE A 58 -0.37 -0.31 3.09
CA ILE A 58 -1.80 -0.16 3.38
C ILE A 58 -1.97 0.40 4.78
N ASN A 59 -2.83 1.40 4.93
CA ASN A 59 -3.18 2.01 6.20
C ASN A 59 -4.69 2.25 6.33
N THR A 60 -5.15 2.67 7.51
CA THR A 60 -6.57 2.92 7.81
C THR A 60 -7.01 4.38 7.68
N ASP A 61 -6.07 5.31 7.57
CA ASP A 61 -6.27 6.75 7.74
C ASP A 61 -6.93 7.03 9.11
N ASP A 62 -8.23 7.33 9.15
CA ASP A 62 -9.02 7.53 10.37
C ASP A 62 -9.91 6.31 10.71
N PRO A 63 -9.41 5.28 11.44
CA PRO A 63 -10.12 4.01 11.63
C PRO A 63 -11.47 4.17 12.35
N THR A 64 -11.58 5.12 13.28
CA THR A 64 -12.83 5.41 14.00
C THR A 64 -13.90 6.00 13.06
N PHE A 65 -13.48 6.88 12.14
CA PHE A 65 -14.40 7.55 11.23
C PHE A 65 -14.88 6.58 10.14
N PHE A 66 -13.96 5.78 9.59
CA PHE A 66 -14.26 4.81 8.53
C PHE A 66 -14.73 3.44 9.05
N LYS A 67 -14.79 3.24 10.38
CA LYS A 67 -15.22 2.00 11.04
C LYS A 67 -14.47 0.78 10.52
N THR A 68 -13.16 0.91 10.35
CA THR A 68 -12.26 -0.11 9.80
C THR A 68 -11.11 -0.40 10.77
N THR A 69 -10.46 -1.54 10.59
CA THR A 69 -9.18 -1.86 11.23
C THR A 69 -8.14 -2.19 10.15
N LEU A 70 -6.86 -2.18 10.50
CA LEU A 70 -5.81 -2.55 9.54
C LEU A 70 -6.02 -3.97 8.98
N ASN A 71 -6.50 -4.90 9.81
CA ASN A 71 -6.85 -6.24 9.37
C ASN A 71 -8.03 -6.24 8.38
N ASP A 72 -9.01 -5.35 8.57
CA ASP A 72 -10.14 -5.24 7.64
C ASP A 72 -9.68 -4.66 6.30
N GLU A 73 -8.77 -3.69 6.28
CA GLU A 73 -8.15 -3.19 5.04
C GLU A 73 -7.39 -4.30 4.30
N TYR A 74 -6.57 -5.10 5.00
CA TYR A 74 -5.88 -6.22 4.36
C TYR A 74 -6.86 -7.27 3.79
N ARG A 75 -7.91 -7.64 4.54
CA ARG A 75 -8.95 -8.55 4.03
C ARG A 75 -9.71 -7.97 2.85
N LEU A 76 -9.99 -6.67 2.88
CA LEU A 76 -10.67 -5.96 1.80
C LEU A 76 -9.85 -6.06 0.51
N VAL A 77 -8.58 -5.65 0.53
CA VAL A 77 -7.76 -5.65 -0.68
C VAL A 77 -7.42 -7.07 -1.16
N ALA A 78 -7.22 -8.03 -0.25
CA ALA A 78 -7.03 -9.43 -0.60
C ALA A 78 -8.26 -9.99 -1.32
N SER A 79 -9.46 -9.81 -0.75
CA SER A 79 -10.70 -10.34 -1.32
C SER A 79 -11.15 -9.63 -2.60
N LYS A 80 -10.97 -8.31 -2.68
CA LYS A 80 -11.43 -7.49 -3.82
C LYS A 80 -10.51 -7.55 -5.02
N PHE A 81 -9.20 -7.65 -4.81
CA PHE A 81 -8.23 -7.63 -5.89
C PHE A 81 -7.54 -8.98 -6.11
N GLY A 82 -7.84 -9.99 -5.30
CA GLY A 82 -7.22 -11.31 -5.40
C GLY A 82 -5.75 -11.32 -5.00
N PHE A 83 -5.32 -10.38 -4.15
CA PHE A 83 -3.95 -10.36 -3.64
C PHE A 83 -3.72 -11.55 -2.70
N ASP A 84 -2.61 -12.24 -2.95
CA ASP A 84 -2.17 -13.37 -2.15
C ASP A 84 -1.38 -12.94 -0.91
N ALA A 85 -1.02 -13.93 -0.09
CA ALA A 85 -0.26 -13.69 1.14
C ALA A 85 1.08 -12.99 0.88
N ASP A 86 1.75 -13.29 -0.24
CA ASP A 86 3.03 -12.68 -0.59
C ASP A 86 2.86 -11.19 -0.94
N THR A 87 1.78 -10.83 -1.63
CA THR A 87 1.44 -9.43 -1.91
C THR A 87 1.08 -8.68 -0.62
N ILE A 88 0.29 -9.30 0.28
CA ILE A 88 -0.02 -8.70 1.58
C ILE A 88 1.26 -8.50 2.42
N ALA A 89 2.17 -9.48 2.41
CA ALA A 89 3.47 -9.36 3.06
C ALA A 89 4.29 -8.20 2.51
N GLN A 90 4.27 -7.96 1.18
CA GLN A 90 4.95 -6.79 0.59
C GLN A 90 4.35 -5.46 1.07
N PHE A 91 3.03 -5.36 1.28
CA PHE A 91 2.45 -4.15 1.86
C PHE A 91 3.00 -3.86 3.26
N VAL A 92 3.11 -4.89 4.10
CA VAL A 92 3.69 -4.78 5.46
C VAL A 92 5.17 -4.36 5.39
N LEU A 93 5.96 -5.01 4.54
CA LEU A 93 7.38 -4.70 4.38
C LEU A 93 7.59 -3.28 3.83
N ASN A 94 6.74 -2.82 2.90
CA ASN A 94 6.76 -1.45 2.41
C ASN A 94 6.48 -0.45 3.53
N SER A 95 5.55 -0.74 4.45
CA SER A 95 5.30 0.12 5.63
C SER A 95 6.55 0.27 6.48
N VAL A 96 7.26 -0.84 6.77
CA VAL A 96 8.49 -0.82 7.57
C VAL A 96 9.59 -0.01 6.88
N ARG A 97 9.80 -0.25 5.57
CA ARG A 97 10.78 0.46 4.75
C ARG A 97 10.50 1.97 4.68
N ALA A 98 9.23 2.36 4.73
CA ALA A 98 8.78 3.75 4.67
C ALA A 98 8.76 4.47 6.04
N THR A 99 9.07 3.77 7.14
CA THR A 99 9.09 4.41 8.46
C THR A 99 10.11 5.54 8.54
N PHE A 100 9.82 6.53 9.38
CA PHE A 100 10.74 7.61 9.70
C PHE A 100 11.72 7.27 10.83
N LEU A 101 11.87 5.98 11.16
CA LEU A 101 12.85 5.52 12.13
C LEU A 101 14.29 5.75 11.63
N PRO A 102 15.27 5.89 12.54
CA PRO A 102 16.68 5.79 12.20
C PRO A 102 16.99 4.49 11.45
N GLU A 103 18.03 4.51 10.63
CA GLU A 103 18.37 3.38 9.75
C GLU A 103 18.62 2.07 10.49
N GLU A 104 19.30 2.14 11.64
CA GLU A 104 19.57 0.97 12.48
C GLU A 104 18.27 0.36 13.02
N GLU A 105 17.38 1.18 13.57
CA GLU A 105 16.08 0.74 14.10
C GLU A 105 15.17 0.20 12.99
N ARG A 106 15.15 0.86 11.82
CA ARG A 106 14.40 0.38 10.66
C ARG A 106 14.91 -0.96 10.16
N THR A 107 16.23 -1.16 10.14
CA THR A 107 16.85 -2.43 9.71
C THR A 107 16.51 -3.55 10.69
N ALA A 108 16.61 -3.29 11.99
CA ALA A 108 16.22 -4.25 13.03
C ALA A 108 14.72 -4.61 12.93
N LEU A 109 13.86 -3.60 12.72
CA LEU A 109 12.42 -3.81 12.54
C LEU A 109 12.12 -4.64 11.29
N LEU A 110 12.79 -4.34 10.16
CA LEU A 110 12.62 -5.08 8.90
C LEU A 110 12.98 -6.56 9.08
N ALA A 111 14.12 -6.86 9.71
CA ALA A 111 14.55 -8.22 9.97
C ALA A 111 13.56 -8.97 10.89
N SER A 112 13.05 -8.29 11.93
CA SER A 112 12.04 -8.86 12.83
C SER A 112 10.74 -9.21 12.10
N VAL A 113 10.26 -8.30 11.23
CA VAL A 113 9.04 -8.49 10.45
C VAL A 113 9.20 -9.59 9.41
N GLU A 114 10.34 -9.63 8.69
CA GLU A 114 10.64 -10.70 7.72
C GLU A 114 10.66 -12.08 8.40
N ALA A 115 11.27 -12.20 9.58
CA ALA A 115 11.26 -13.44 10.35
C ALA A 115 9.85 -13.86 10.78
N GLY A 116 9.01 -12.91 11.22
CA GLY A 116 7.62 -13.18 11.59
C GLY A 116 6.77 -13.64 10.39
N LEU A 117 6.95 -13.02 9.23
CA LEU A 117 6.26 -13.43 7.99
C LEU A 117 6.66 -14.85 7.56
N GLU A 118 7.94 -15.19 7.64
CA GLU A 118 8.42 -16.55 7.33
C GLU A 118 7.83 -17.60 8.30
N GLN A 119 7.79 -17.28 9.60
CA GLN A 119 7.15 -18.17 10.59
C GLN A 119 5.67 -18.43 10.26
N LEU A 120 4.93 -17.38 9.86
CA LEU A 120 3.54 -17.51 9.45
C LEU A 120 3.40 -18.35 8.18
N ARG A 121 4.28 -18.16 7.21
CA ARG A 121 4.29 -18.94 5.96
C ARG A 121 4.51 -20.41 6.25
N VAL A 122 5.52 -20.76 7.04
CA VAL A 122 5.80 -22.15 7.46
C VAL A 122 4.63 -22.77 8.22
N ALA A 123 3.99 -22.02 9.12
CA ALA A 123 2.87 -22.52 9.92
C ALA A 123 1.59 -22.82 9.11
N HIS A 124 1.46 -22.26 7.90
CA HIS A 124 0.28 -22.40 7.04
C HIS A 124 0.62 -22.97 5.65
N SER A 125 1.80 -23.58 5.51
CA SER A 125 2.22 -24.39 4.35
C SER A 125 1.69 -25.81 4.47
#